data_AF-A0AAW0K6P0-F1
#
_entry.id   AF-A0AAW0K6P0-F1
#
_cell.length_a   1.000
_cell.length_b   1.000
_cell.length_c   1.000
_cell.angle_alpha   90.00
_cell.angle_beta   90.00
_cell.angle_gamma   90.00
#
_symmetry.space_group_name_H-M   'P 1'
#
loop_
_entity.id
_entity.type
_entity.pdbx_description
1 polymer ?
#
loop_
_entity_poly.entity_id
_entity_poly.type
_entity_poly.pdbx_seq_one_letter_code
_entity_poly.pdbx_strand_id
1 'polypeptide(L)' 'MKEYNASIEFYWAPLLVESNSDDPLNHRVPNRTVRVKAIEKHARHWTDADILFCITYLLEPPLT' A
#
# COMPACT_ATOMS: atom_id res chain seq x y z
N MET A 1 -23.35 6.21 5.94
CA MET A 1 -23.04 4.81 6.26
C MET A 1 -23.82 4.24 7.42
N LYS A 2 -24.15 4.98 8.50
CA LYS A 2 -24.79 4.36 9.68
C LYS A 2 -26.13 3.64 9.42
N GLU A 3 -26.79 3.88 8.29
CA GLU A 3 -28.00 3.16 7.87
C GLU A 3 -27.72 1.82 7.15
N TYR A 4 -26.48 1.55 6.76
CA TYR A 4 -26.05 0.33 6.08
C TYR A 4 -24.91 -0.32 6.87
N ASN A 5 -24.90 -1.65 6.97
CA ASN A 5 -23.81 -2.37 7.62
C ASN A 5 -22.58 -2.44 6.69
N ALA A 6 -21.98 -1.28 6.41
CA ALA A 6 -20.84 -1.12 5.52
C ALA A 6 -19.77 -0.25 6.18
N SER A 7 -18.52 -0.68 6.09
CA SER A 7 -17.33 0.09 6.47
C SER A 7 -16.49 0.42 5.22
N ILE A 8 -15.72 1.50 5.30
CA ILE A 8 -14.64 1.79 4.37
C ILE A 8 -13.39 2.00 5.21
N GLU A 9 -12.34 1.27 4.86
CA GLU A 9 -11.06 1.28 5.55
C GLU A 9 -9.93 1.67 4.60
N PHE A 10 -8.90 2.32 5.13
CA PHE A 10 -7.73 2.72 4.38
C PHE A 10 -6.48 2.12 5.01
N TYR A 11 -5.67 1.47 4.18
CA TYR A 11 -4.40 0.88 4.59
C TYR A 11 -3.25 1.40 3.72
N TRP A 12 -2.18 1.88 4.37
CA TRP A 12 -1.02 2.43 3.68
C TRP A 12 -0.07 1.31 3.20
N ALA A 13 -0.02 1.11 1.88
CA ALA A 13 0.94 0.22 1.22
C ALA A 13 1.27 0.78 -0.18
N PRO A 14 2.12 1.81 -0.29
CA PRO A 14 2.27 2.61 -1.51
C PRO A 14 2.78 1.80 -2.70
N LEU A 15 3.54 0.72 -2.44
CA LEU A 15 4.09 -0.18 -3.45
C LEU A 15 3.51 -1.60 -3.34
N LEU A 16 2.44 -1.79 -2.56
CA LEU A 16 1.71 -3.04 -2.26
C LEU A 16 2.50 -4.17 -1.59
N VAL A 17 3.74 -4.38 -2.01
CA VAL A 17 4.72 -5.27 -1.37
C VAL A 17 5.56 -4.52 -0.36
N GLU A 18 6.24 -5.26 0.51
CA GLU A 18 7.12 -4.67 1.51
C GLU A 18 8.18 -3.79 0.86
N SER A 19 8.29 -2.56 1.37
CA SER A 19 9.20 -1.55 0.85
C SER A 19 9.80 -0.68 1.96
N ASN A 20 10.88 0.02 1.64
CA ASN A 20 11.40 1.08 2.52
C ASN A 20 10.54 2.37 2.50
N SER A 21 9.42 2.37 1.77
CA SER A 21 8.43 3.45 1.73
C SER A 21 7.18 3.14 2.57
N ASP A 22 7.17 2.04 3.32
CA ASP A 22 5.99 1.60 4.10
C ASP A 22 5.69 2.48 5.32
N ASP A 23 6.60 3.37 5.73
CA ASP A 23 6.35 4.36 6.78
C ASP A 23 5.51 5.51 6.22
N PRO A 24 4.25 5.71 6.66
CA PRO A 24 3.39 6.77 6.12
C PRO A 24 3.96 8.19 6.35
N LEU A 25 4.77 8.40 7.38
CA LEU A 25 5.39 9.69 7.69
C LEU A 25 6.70 9.89 6.90
N ASN A 26 7.48 8.83 6.71
CA ASN A 26 8.81 8.88 6.07
C ASN A 26 8.90 8.10 4.74
N HIS A 27 7.81 8.04 3.97
CA HIS A 27 7.73 7.22 2.74
C HIS A 27 8.56 7.75 1.55
N ARG A 28 8.96 9.03 1.57
CA ARG A 28 9.72 9.67 0.48
C ARG A 28 11.21 9.41 0.61
N VAL A 29 11.65 8.26 0.12
CA VAL A 29 13.06 7.87 0.05
C VAL A 29 13.62 8.03 -1.38
N PRO A 30 14.86 8.50 -1.56
CA PRO A 30 15.48 8.66 -2.89
C PRO A 30 15.65 7.31 -3.61
N ASN A 31 16.12 6.29 -2.90
CA ASN A 31 16.34 4.95 -3.44
C ASN A 31 15.27 4.00 -2.90
N ARG A 32 14.13 3.96 -3.58
CA ARG A 32 13.04 3.05 -3.22
C ARG A 32 13.46 1.61 -3.52
N THR A 33 13.31 0.74 -2.54
CA THR A 33 13.61 -0.68 -2.66
C THR A 33 12.35 -1.46 -2.30
N VAL A 34 12.00 -2.41 -3.15
CA VAL A 34 10.83 -3.29 -2.97
C VAL A 34 11.26 -4.74 -2.88
N ARG A 35 10.57 -5.52 -2.03
CA ARG A 35 10.69 -6.98 -2.01
C ARG A 35 9.55 -7.58 -2.82
N VAL A 36 9.77 -7.79 -4.11
CA VAL A 36 8.73 -8.19 -5.10
C VAL A 36 7.97 -9.48 -4.79
N LYS A 37 8.47 -10.32 -3.87
CA LYS A 37 7.83 -11.56 -3.41
C LYS A 37 7.38 -11.52 -1.94
N ALA A 38 7.35 -10.35 -1.30
CA ALA A 38 7.00 -10.20 0.11
C ALA A 38 5.74 -9.33 0.24
N ILE A 39 4.57 -9.92 0.07
CA ILE A 39 3.27 -9.25 0.21
C ILE A 39 2.57 -9.60 1.53
N GLU A 40 3.00 -10.68 2.17
CA GLU A 40 2.34 -11.36 3.28
C GLU A 40 2.15 -10.46 4.50
N LYS A 41 3.05 -9.50 4.72
CA LYS A 41 2.89 -8.51 5.79
C LYS A 41 1.67 -7.61 5.56
N HIS A 42 1.48 -7.10 4.34
CA HIS A 42 0.35 -6.22 4.01
C HIS A 42 -0.94 -7.00 3.80
N ALA A 43 -0.87 -8.14 3.12
CA ALA A 43 -2.03 -8.98 2.81
C ALA A 43 -2.83 -9.39 4.06
N ARG A 44 -2.17 -9.58 5.21
CA ARG A 44 -2.83 -9.87 6.49
C ARG A 44 -3.89 -8.84 6.88
N HIS A 45 -3.71 -7.58 6.51
CA HIS A 45 -4.66 -6.51 6.82
C HIS A 45 -5.86 -6.44 5.88
N TRP A 46 -5.84 -7.19 4.78
CA TRP A 46 -6.89 -7.16 3.74
C TRP A 46 -7.73 -8.43 3.73
N THR A 47 -7.42 -9.41 4.59
CA THR A 47 -8.00 -10.76 4.56
C THR A 47 -9.51 -10.79 4.77
N ASP A 48 -10.05 -9.85 5.54
CA ASP A 48 -11.48 -9.78 5.87
C ASP A 48 -12.28 -8.84 4.95
N ALA A 49 -11.64 -8.25 3.93
CA ALA A 49 -12.32 -7.31 3.03
C ALA A 49 -13.20 -8.03 2.00
N ASP A 50 -14.48 -7.65 1.89
CA ASP A 50 -15.37 -8.15 0.83
C ASP A 50 -14.95 -7.65 -0.56
N ILE A 51 -14.47 -6.41 -0.63
CA ILE A 51 -13.98 -5.77 -1.85
C ILE A 51 -12.65 -5.09 -1.52
N LEU A 52 -11.59 -5.48 -2.23
CA LEU A 52 -10.27 -4.88 -2.09
C LEU A 52 -9.95 -3.99 -3.30
N PHE A 53 -9.59 -2.74 -3.04
CA PHE A 53 -9.17 -1.79 -4.05
C PHE A 53 -7.71 -1.40 -3.84
N CYS A 54 -6.83 -1.84 -4.74
CA CYS A 54 -5.40 -1.55 -4.69
C CYS A 54 -5.04 -0.57 -5.81
N ILE A 55 -4.48 0.58 -5.44
CA ILE A 55 -3.88 1.53 -6.39
C ILE A 55 -2.40 1.68 -6.05
N THR A 56 -1.56 1.54 -7.06
CA THR A 56 -0.15 1.94 -6.98
C THR A 56 0.29 2.56 -8.30
N TYR A 57 1.14 3.56 -8.21
CA TYR A 57 1.75 4.23 -9.34
C TYR A 57 3.11 4.75 -8.90
N LEU A 58 4.14 4.46 -9.70
CA LEU A 58 5.48 4.96 -9.50
C LEU A 58 5.81 5.95 -10.61
N LEU A 59 6.00 7.22 -10.25
CA LEU A 59 6.65 8.19 -11.12
C LEU A 59 8.16 8.06 -10.93
N GLU A 60 8.86 7.59 -11.96
CA GLU A 60 10.31 7.70 -12.00
C GLU A 60 10.69 9.15 -12.32
N PRO A 61 11.62 9.78 -11.56
CA PRO A 61 12.19 11.04 -11.98
C PRO A 61 12.91 10.84 -13.32
N PRO A 62 12.87 11.82 -14.24
CA PRO A 62 13.59 11.73 -15.51
C PRO A 62 15.07 11.45 -15.25
N LEU A 63 15.65 10.54 -16.03
CA LEU A 63 17.10 10.28 -16.05
C LEU A 63 17.79 11.61 -16.41
N THR A 64 18.41 12.26 -15.44
CA THR A 64 19.33 13.39 -15.65
C THR A 64 20.73 12.89 -15.89
#